data_AF-A0A7S2ANL4-F1
#
_entry.id   AF-A0A7S2ANL4-F1
#
_cell.length_a   1.000
_cell.length_b   1.000
_cell.length_c   1.000
_cell.angle_alpha   90.00
_cell.angle_beta   90.00
_cell.angle_gamma   90.00
#
_symmetry.space_group_name_H-M   'P 1'
#
loop_
_entity.id
_entity.type
_entity.pdbx_description
1 polymer ?
#
loop_
_entity_poly.entity_id
_entity_poly.type
_entity_poly.pdbx_seq_one_letter_code
_entity_poly.pdbx_strand_id
1 'polypeptide(L)'
;SLWTGVTEEVAFRGCLMPRLAEMFHSAPLGVAASSLLFGLAHWSFDVSVESAFLLTLQTFYGFCFALCYLLFDGPGTATLWDGTTSDVTLTGLLAAIGAHTLYDFRAFYDTHNEVAGQVAYTRRSLVSPPEVDAGGAVLERVRDIASENELDEGFLTLTKTVFYYLDTNQDGYVDSKELRSGLCTFGSSLRGTDGSQPPSMRDVSALIESVDEDANQKLDIAEFLELVLKMEGNPMVMVSSLLYTP
;
A
#
# COMPACT_ATOMS: atom_id res chain seq x y z
N SER A 1 11.45 9.19 -1.01
CA SER A 1 11.61 10.67 -0.97
C SER A 1 12.65 11.05 -1.99
N LEU A 2 12.66 12.27 -2.57
CA LEU A 2 13.69 12.67 -3.56
C LEU A 2 15.12 12.37 -3.08
N TRP A 3 15.39 12.59 -1.80
CA TRP A 3 16.69 12.31 -1.18
C TRP A 3 17.02 10.82 -1.10
N THR A 4 16.01 9.95 -0.99
CA THR A 4 16.16 8.49 -0.99
C THR A 4 16.71 8.02 -2.32
N GLY A 5 16.06 8.35 -3.44
CA GLY A 5 16.53 7.97 -4.78
C GLY A 5 17.91 8.52 -5.13
N VAL A 6 18.22 9.77 -4.75
CA VAL A 6 19.57 10.35 -4.92
C VAL A 6 20.60 9.55 -4.12
N THR A 7 20.32 9.25 -2.85
CA THR A 7 21.25 8.51 -1.97
C THR A 7 21.49 7.10 -2.50
N GLU A 8 20.43 6.43 -2.95
CA GLU A 8 20.49 5.08 -3.47
C GLU A 8 21.30 5.01 -4.78
N GLU A 9 21.05 5.88 -5.74
CA GLU A 9 21.80 5.86 -6.99
C GLU A 9 23.28 6.25 -6.80
N VAL A 10 23.58 7.21 -5.92
CA VAL A 10 24.97 7.54 -5.57
C VAL A 10 25.68 6.37 -4.90
N ALA A 11 25.02 5.69 -3.95
CA ALA A 11 25.60 4.56 -3.24
C ALA A 11 25.79 3.36 -4.16
N PHE A 12 24.74 2.94 -4.88
CA PHE A 12 24.75 1.71 -5.65
C PHE A 12 25.42 1.86 -7.02
N ARG A 13 25.24 2.98 -7.72
CA ARG A 13 25.81 3.18 -9.07
C ARG A 13 27.07 4.03 -9.06
N GLY A 14 27.11 5.08 -8.25
CA GLY A 14 28.28 5.94 -8.14
C GLY A 14 29.46 5.29 -7.41
N CYS A 15 29.19 4.48 -6.37
CA CYS A 15 30.25 3.92 -5.52
C CYS A 15 30.38 2.40 -5.65
N LEU A 16 29.29 1.65 -5.45
CA LEU A 16 29.35 0.20 -5.26
C LEU A 16 29.57 -0.56 -6.57
N MET A 17 28.80 -0.25 -7.62
CA MET A 17 28.89 -0.93 -8.91
C MET A 17 30.28 -0.85 -9.56
N PRO A 18 30.96 0.32 -9.63
CA PRO A 18 32.31 0.41 -10.19
C PRO A 18 33.31 -0.46 -9.41
N ARG A 19 33.27 -0.42 -8.07
CA ARG A 19 34.14 -1.23 -7.21
C ARG A 19 33.91 -2.73 -7.38
N LEU A 20 32.65 -3.15 -7.55
CA LEU A 20 32.32 -4.55 -7.82
C LEU A 20 32.79 -4.97 -9.22
N ALA A 21 32.63 -4.11 -10.22
CA ALA A 21 33.14 -4.38 -11.57
C ALA A 21 34.66 -4.55 -11.60
N GLU A 22 35.40 -3.71 -10.85
CA GLU A 22 36.84 -3.84 -10.65
C GLU A 22 37.20 -5.14 -9.94
N MET A 23 36.53 -5.44 -8.82
CA MET A 23 36.78 -6.64 -8.02
C MET A 23 36.56 -7.94 -8.81
N PHE A 24 35.54 -7.98 -9.69
CA PHE A 24 35.25 -9.13 -10.53
C PHE A 24 35.97 -9.09 -11.89
N HIS A 25 36.70 -8.03 -12.19
CA HIS A 25 37.27 -7.75 -13.51
C HIS A 25 36.24 -7.89 -14.65
N SER A 26 34.99 -7.49 -14.38
CA SER A 26 33.85 -7.70 -15.27
C SER A 26 32.72 -6.73 -14.97
N ALA A 27 32.48 -5.78 -15.88
CA ALA A 27 31.36 -4.84 -15.77
C ALA A 27 29.98 -5.52 -15.66
N PRO A 28 29.66 -6.57 -16.45
CA PRO A 28 28.41 -7.31 -16.28
C PRO A 28 28.24 -7.91 -14.87
N LEU A 29 29.32 -8.43 -14.27
CA LEU A 29 29.26 -8.96 -12.90
C LEU A 29 29.10 -7.85 -11.85
N GLY A 30 29.72 -6.68 -12.06
CA GLY A 30 29.51 -5.50 -11.21
C GLY A 30 28.05 -5.01 -11.24
N VAL A 31 27.43 -4.99 -12.41
CA VAL A 31 25.99 -4.68 -12.58
C VAL A 31 25.13 -5.68 -11.85
N ALA A 32 25.33 -6.98 -12.10
CA ALA A 32 24.54 -8.04 -11.47
C ALA A 32 24.65 -8.00 -9.94
N ALA A 33 25.88 -7.88 -9.41
CA ALA A 33 26.13 -7.85 -7.98
C ALA A 33 25.55 -6.59 -7.31
N SER A 34 25.71 -5.40 -7.91
CA SER A 34 25.14 -4.16 -7.36
C SER A 34 23.61 -4.15 -7.40
N SER A 35 23.00 -4.79 -8.39
CA SER A 35 21.53 -4.92 -8.52
C SER A 35 20.96 -5.88 -7.47
N LEU A 36 21.67 -6.99 -7.23
CA LEU A 36 21.29 -7.93 -6.16
C LEU A 36 21.38 -7.24 -4.79
N LEU A 37 22.47 -6.52 -4.51
CA LEU A 37 22.64 -5.79 -3.25
C LEU A 37 21.58 -4.70 -3.07
N PHE A 38 21.18 -4.02 -4.16
CA PHE A 38 20.06 -3.07 -4.12
C PHE A 38 18.75 -3.75 -3.68
N GLY A 39 18.44 -4.92 -4.26
CA GLY A 39 17.27 -5.70 -3.85
C GLY A 39 17.34 -6.15 -2.39
N LEU A 40 18.50 -6.64 -1.95
CA LEU A 40 18.73 -7.07 -0.57
C LEU A 40 18.59 -5.92 0.43
N ALA A 41 19.00 -4.70 0.06
CA ALA A 41 18.82 -3.51 0.91
C ALA A 41 17.35 -3.13 1.11
N HIS A 42 16.46 -3.57 0.20
CA HIS A 42 15.01 -3.37 0.27
C HIS A 42 14.26 -4.58 0.82
N TRP A 43 14.96 -5.63 1.24
CA TRP A 43 14.31 -6.83 1.75
C TRP A 43 13.82 -6.62 3.18
N SER A 44 12.50 -6.71 3.38
CA SER A 44 11.90 -6.90 4.70
C SER A 44 12.20 -8.31 5.22
N PHE A 45 12.80 -8.43 6.42
CA PHE A 45 13.23 -9.69 7.08
C PHE A 45 12.14 -10.77 7.30
N ASP A 46 10.95 -10.60 6.73
CA ASP A 46 9.92 -11.62 6.68
C ASP A 46 10.20 -12.63 5.55
N VAL A 47 10.14 -13.92 5.86
CA VAL A 47 10.40 -15.02 4.93
C VAL A 47 9.08 -15.49 4.35
N SER A 48 8.48 -14.66 3.52
CA SER A 48 7.23 -14.94 2.79
C SER A 48 7.47 -15.01 1.28
N VAL A 49 6.54 -15.62 0.55
CA VAL A 49 6.59 -15.69 -0.93
C VAL A 49 6.52 -14.28 -1.51
N GLU A 50 5.73 -13.42 -0.87
CA GLU A 50 5.59 -12.01 -1.16
C GLU A 50 6.93 -11.29 -1.00
N SER A 51 7.66 -11.49 0.11
CA SER A 51 9.00 -10.93 0.31
C SER A 51 10.00 -11.40 -0.76
N ALA A 52 9.94 -12.67 -1.17
CA ALA A 52 10.81 -13.20 -2.23
C ALA A 52 10.49 -12.59 -3.60
N PHE A 53 9.20 -12.38 -3.89
CA PHE A 53 8.76 -11.69 -5.10
C PHE A 53 9.18 -10.22 -5.11
N LEU A 54 9.00 -9.51 -3.99
CA LEU A 54 9.45 -8.13 -3.82
C LEU A 54 10.96 -8.01 -3.98
N LEU A 55 11.75 -8.91 -3.38
CA LEU A 55 13.20 -8.94 -3.57
C LEU A 55 13.57 -9.08 -5.06
N THR A 56 12.90 -9.98 -5.78
CA THR A 56 13.13 -10.18 -7.22
C THR A 56 12.84 -8.91 -8.02
N LEU A 57 11.70 -8.26 -7.74
CA LEU A 57 11.33 -7.00 -8.38
C LEU A 57 12.33 -5.89 -8.06
N GLN A 58 12.74 -5.76 -6.80
CA GLN A 58 13.70 -4.73 -6.39
C GLN A 58 15.07 -4.95 -7.03
N THR A 59 15.54 -6.20 -7.13
CA THR A 59 16.75 -6.53 -7.89
C THR A 59 16.60 -6.15 -9.36
N PHE A 60 15.45 -6.41 -9.97
CA PHE A 60 15.19 -6.05 -11.36
C PHE A 60 15.16 -4.53 -11.58
N TYR A 61 14.57 -3.75 -10.67
CA TYR A 61 14.60 -2.29 -10.73
C TYR A 61 16.03 -1.75 -10.59
N GLY A 62 16.79 -2.29 -9.62
CA GLY A 62 18.19 -1.94 -9.47
C GLY A 62 19.01 -2.22 -10.75
N PHE A 63 18.70 -3.31 -11.45
CA PHE A 63 19.28 -3.62 -12.75
C PHE A 63 18.90 -2.60 -13.83
N CYS A 64 17.63 -2.20 -13.92
CA CYS A 64 17.17 -1.19 -14.86
C CYS A 64 17.88 0.16 -14.67
N PHE A 65 18.07 0.60 -13.42
CA PHE A 65 18.80 1.84 -13.13
C PHE A 65 20.29 1.72 -13.41
N ALA A 66 20.90 0.54 -13.18
CA ALA A 66 22.28 0.27 -13.59
C ALA A 66 22.46 0.31 -15.12
N LEU A 67 21.48 -0.19 -15.89
CA LEU A 67 21.47 -0.03 -17.33
C LEU A 67 21.33 1.43 -17.75
N CYS A 68 20.47 2.21 -17.09
CA CYS A 68 20.37 3.64 -17.34
C CYS A 68 21.72 4.34 -17.09
N TYR A 69 22.41 4.00 -15.99
CA TYR A 69 23.75 4.51 -15.74
C TYR A 69 24.71 4.20 -16.90
N LEU A 70 24.76 2.94 -17.35
CA LEU A 70 25.71 2.50 -18.40
C LEU A 70 25.36 2.99 -19.81
N LEU A 71 24.08 3.14 -20.14
CA LEU A 71 23.65 3.60 -21.46
C LEU A 71 23.93 5.09 -21.68
N PHE A 72 23.95 5.87 -20.60
CA PHE A 72 24.26 7.29 -20.60
C PHE A 72 25.71 7.58 -20.15
N ASP A 73 26.53 6.54 -20.11
CA ASP A 73 27.96 6.60 -19.84
C ASP A 73 28.68 7.33 -20.98
N GLY A 74 28.97 8.61 -20.77
CA GLY A 74 29.81 9.45 -21.63
C GLY A 74 31.11 9.83 -20.90
N PRO A 75 32.19 10.24 -21.58
CA PRO A 75 33.48 10.49 -20.94
C PRO A 75 33.36 11.52 -19.80
N GLY A 76 33.67 11.12 -18.57
CA GLY A 76 33.63 11.99 -17.39
C GLY A 76 34.31 11.35 -16.17
N THR A 77 34.98 12.17 -15.39
CA THR A 77 35.60 11.81 -14.10
C THR A 77 34.85 12.52 -12.98
N ALA A 78 34.67 11.84 -11.83
CA ALA A 78 34.15 12.46 -10.61
C ALA A 78 35.09 12.21 -9.43
N THR A 79 35.22 13.20 -8.56
CA THR A 79 35.97 13.07 -7.31
C THR A 79 35.04 12.57 -6.21
N LEU A 80 35.32 11.38 -5.68
CA LEU A 80 34.63 10.78 -4.55
C LEU A 80 34.94 11.55 -3.25
N TRP A 81 34.14 11.29 -2.21
CA TRP A 81 34.25 11.97 -0.91
C TRP A 81 35.58 11.73 -0.19
N ASP A 82 36.29 10.66 -0.54
CA ASP A 82 37.63 10.32 -0.06
C ASP A 82 38.76 10.98 -0.88
N GLY A 83 38.40 11.85 -1.83
CA GLY A 83 39.34 12.57 -2.70
C GLY A 83 39.84 11.76 -3.89
N THR A 84 39.40 10.51 -4.07
CA THR A 84 39.78 9.71 -5.24
C THR A 84 38.97 10.11 -6.46
N THR A 85 39.64 10.29 -7.60
CA THR A 85 38.96 10.46 -8.89
C THR A 85 38.69 9.08 -9.48
N SER A 86 37.43 8.71 -9.63
CA SER A 86 37.03 7.56 -10.43
C SER A 86 36.35 8.02 -11.70
N ASP A 87 36.39 7.18 -12.74
CA ASP A 87 35.57 7.32 -13.94
C ASP A 87 34.10 7.07 -13.56
N VAL A 88 33.51 7.98 -12.80
CA VAL A 88 32.05 8.09 -12.66
C VAL A 88 31.60 9.03 -13.74
N THR A 89 30.80 8.54 -14.66
CA THR A 89 30.20 9.40 -15.66
C THR A 89 29.08 10.16 -14.98
N LEU A 90 29.37 11.43 -14.67
CA LEU A 90 28.38 12.32 -14.05
C LEU A 90 27.07 12.32 -14.85
N THR A 91 27.15 12.19 -16.17
CA THR A 91 26.00 12.04 -17.07
C THR A 91 25.20 10.75 -16.82
N GLY A 92 25.85 9.59 -16.70
CA GLY A 92 25.18 8.32 -16.40
C GLY A 92 24.54 8.32 -15.02
N LEU A 93 25.24 8.87 -14.02
CA LEU A 93 24.72 9.02 -12.66
C LEU A 93 23.50 9.96 -12.61
N LEU A 94 23.56 11.11 -13.27
CA LEU A 94 22.42 12.03 -13.35
C LEU A 94 21.24 11.41 -14.10
N ALA A 95 21.48 10.62 -15.14
CA ALA A 95 20.43 9.89 -15.85
C ALA A 95 19.74 8.86 -14.94
N ALA A 96 20.53 8.08 -14.18
CA ALA A 96 19.99 7.10 -13.22
C ALA A 96 19.18 7.78 -12.11
N ILE A 97 19.71 8.86 -11.50
CA ILE A 97 19.01 9.66 -10.49
C ILE A 97 17.70 10.23 -11.05
N GLY A 98 17.74 10.78 -12.27
CA GLY A 98 16.56 11.33 -12.93
C GLY A 98 15.49 10.26 -13.19
N ALA A 99 15.89 9.11 -13.72
CA ALA A 99 14.99 7.98 -13.97
C ALA A 99 14.34 7.46 -12.69
N HIS A 100 15.13 7.25 -11.64
CA HIS A 100 14.63 6.81 -10.33
C HIS A 100 13.67 7.84 -9.72
N THR A 101 14.05 9.13 -9.73
CA THR A 101 13.20 10.20 -9.21
C THR A 101 11.85 10.27 -9.93
N LEU A 102 11.84 10.13 -11.26
CA LEU A 102 10.61 10.14 -12.05
C LEU A 102 9.74 8.90 -11.76
N TYR A 103 10.36 7.74 -11.57
CA TYR A 103 9.67 6.52 -11.19
C TYR A 103 8.99 6.66 -9.82
N ASP A 104 9.72 7.14 -8.81
CA ASP A 104 9.18 7.41 -7.47
C ASP A 104 8.04 8.42 -7.52
N PHE A 105 8.20 9.50 -8.30
CA PHE A 105 7.17 10.50 -8.46
C PHE A 105 5.92 9.93 -9.14
N ARG A 106 6.10 9.06 -10.14
CA ARG A 106 4.98 8.39 -10.82
C ARG A 106 4.22 7.48 -9.86
N ALA A 107 4.92 6.64 -9.11
CA ALA A 107 4.31 5.75 -8.12
C ALA A 107 3.56 6.56 -7.06
N PHE A 108 4.19 7.63 -6.54
CA PHE A 108 3.54 8.55 -5.61
C PHE A 108 2.28 9.19 -6.21
N TYR A 109 2.35 9.66 -7.46
CA TYR A 109 1.24 10.31 -8.14
C TYR A 109 0.06 9.35 -8.37
N ASP A 110 0.34 8.11 -8.79
CA ASP A 110 -0.69 7.09 -9.01
C ASP A 110 -1.37 6.73 -7.68
N THR A 111 -0.60 6.45 -6.63
CA THR A 111 -1.15 6.21 -5.28
C THR A 111 -1.92 7.43 -4.74
N HIS A 112 -1.43 8.65 -4.96
CA HIS A 112 -2.12 9.86 -4.54
C HIS A 112 -3.48 10.00 -5.24
N ASN A 113 -3.54 9.75 -6.55
CA ASN A 113 -4.79 9.81 -7.31
C ASN A 113 -5.79 8.75 -6.85
N GLU A 114 -5.35 7.52 -6.61
CA GLU A 114 -6.20 6.44 -6.10
C GLU A 114 -6.80 6.82 -4.74
N VAL A 115 -5.96 7.23 -3.78
CA VAL A 115 -6.41 7.61 -2.43
C VAL A 115 -7.30 8.87 -2.46
N ALA A 116 -6.91 9.90 -3.21
CA ALA A 116 -7.72 11.11 -3.34
C ALA A 116 -9.06 10.84 -4.02
N GLY A 117 -9.05 9.95 -5.03
CA GLY A 117 -10.25 9.45 -5.69
C GLY A 117 -11.19 8.76 -4.71
N GLN A 118 -10.64 7.90 -3.84
CA GLN A 118 -11.42 7.19 -2.83
C GLN A 118 -12.01 8.13 -1.79
N VAL A 119 -11.24 9.09 -1.28
CA VAL A 119 -11.76 10.12 -0.35
C VAL A 119 -12.87 10.95 -1.00
N ALA A 120 -12.73 11.30 -2.29
CA ALA A 120 -13.75 12.03 -3.04
C ALA A 120 -15.01 11.18 -3.29
N TYR A 121 -14.85 9.88 -3.52
CA TYR A 121 -15.95 8.92 -3.59
C TYR A 121 -16.71 8.86 -2.26
N THR A 122 -16.03 8.54 -1.16
CA THR A 122 -16.61 8.50 0.19
C THR A 122 -17.40 9.76 0.51
N ARG A 123 -16.82 10.95 0.27
CA ARG A 123 -17.51 12.22 0.52
C ARG A 123 -18.78 12.37 -0.31
N ARG A 124 -18.76 12.00 -1.60
CA ARG A 124 -19.94 12.09 -2.47
C ARG A 124 -21.02 11.11 -2.02
N SER A 125 -20.65 9.88 -1.69
CA SER A 125 -21.59 8.84 -1.28
C SER A 125 -22.28 9.14 0.06
N LEU A 126 -21.63 9.91 0.95
CA LEU A 126 -22.27 10.40 2.18
C LEU A 126 -23.34 11.47 1.92
N VAL A 127 -23.19 12.28 0.88
CA VAL A 127 -24.14 13.35 0.51
C VAL A 127 -25.24 12.82 -0.40
N SER A 128 -24.88 11.96 -1.34
CA SER A 128 -25.76 11.35 -2.33
C SER A 128 -25.34 9.90 -2.52
N PRO A 129 -25.94 8.96 -1.76
CA PRO A 129 -25.64 7.54 -1.87
C PRO A 129 -25.84 7.03 -3.31
N PRO A 130 -24.97 6.13 -3.81
CA PRO A 130 -25.12 5.55 -5.15
C PRO A 130 -26.42 4.75 -5.28
N GLU A 131 -27.06 4.82 -6.46
CA GLU A 131 -28.34 4.15 -6.77
C GLU A 131 -28.26 2.61 -6.80
N VAL A 132 -27.07 2.02 -6.68
CA VAL A 132 -26.88 0.56 -6.59
C VAL A 132 -27.41 0.01 -5.26
N ASP A 133 -27.59 0.89 -4.27
CA ASP A 133 -28.40 0.61 -3.12
C ASP A 133 -29.81 0.20 -3.60
N ALA A 134 -30.41 -0.83 -3.02
CA ALA A 134 -31.77 -1.28 -3.34
C ALA A 134 -32.85 -0.28 -2.85
N GLY A 135 -32.61 1.01 -3.10
CA GLY A 135 -33.44 2.21 -3.24
C GLY A 135 -34.25 2.66 -2.02
N GLY A 136 -34.55 1.74 -1.12
CA GLY A 136 -35.40 1.99 0.03
C GLY A 136 -35.32 0.88 1.06
N ALA A 137 -35.23 -0.39 0.65
CA ALA A 137 -35.26 -1.51 1.59
C ALA A 137 -34.01 -1.55 2.50
N VAL A 138 -32.82 -1.38 1.93
CA VAL A 138 -31.56 -1.35 2.71
C VAL A 138 -31.47 -0.10 3.58
N LEU A 139 -31.87 1.08 3.07
CA LEU A 139 -31.92 2.30 3.87
C LEU A 139 -32.96 2.22 5.01
N GLU A 140 -34.07 1.53 4.80
CA GLU A 140 -35.06 1.23 5.83
C GLU A 140 -34.45 0.30 6.89
N ARG A 141 -33.76 -0.78 6.47
CA ARG A 141 -33.01 -1.65 7.40
C ARG A 141 -31.98 -0.88 8.22
N VAL A 142 -31.19 0.01 7.61
CA VAL A 142 -30.23 0.85 8.34
C VAL A 142 -30.94 1.71 9.39
N ARG A 143 -32.10 2.28 9.07
CA ARG A 143 -32.90 3.06 10.02
C ARG A 143 -33.46 2.21 11.15
N ASP A 144 -33.93 1.01 10.83
CA ASP A 144 -34.47 0.07 11.82
C ASP A 144 -33.37 -0.36 12.79
N ILE A 145 -32.20 -0.81 12.28
CA ILE A 145 -31.03 -1.17 13.09
C ILE A 145 -30.59 0.02 13.96
N ALA A 146 -30.55 1.23 13.40
CA ALA A 146 -30.19 2.43 14.14
C ALA A 146 -31.17 2.75 15.27
N SER A 147 -32.47 2.62 15.00
CA SER A 147 -33.52 2.86 15.99
C SER A 147 -33.52 1.80 17.09
N GLU A 148 -33.31 0.52 16.73
CA GLU A 148 -33.30 -0.60 17.68
C GLU A 148 -32.09 -0.54 18.63
N ASN A 149 -30.96 -0.04 18.14
CA ASN A 149 -29.71 0.06 18.90
C ASN A 149 -29.44 1.46 19.48
N GLU A 150 -30.41 2.39 19.38
CA GLU A 150 -30.31 3.77 19.86
C GLU A 150 -29.04 4.50 19.37
N LEU A 151 -28.67 4.29 18.10
CA LEU A 151 -27.43 4.82 17.52
C LEU A 151 -27.54 6.32 17.22
N ASP A 152 -26.50 7.07 17.55
CA ASP A 152 -26.43 8.49 17.21
C ASP A 152 -26.00 8.72 15.74
N GLU A 153 -26.38 9.87 15.19
CA GLU A 153 -26.06 10.26 13.81
C GLU A 153 -24.55 10.34 13.53
N GLY A 154 -23.74 10.63 14.57
CA GLY A 154 -22.28 10.65 14.46
C GLY A 154 -21.73 9.27 14.20
N PHE A 155 -22.18 8.27 14.97
CA PHE A 155 -21.84 6.86 14.74
C PHE A 155 -22.28 6.38 13.36
N LEU A 156 -23.52 6.67 12.94
CA LEU A 156 -24.01 6.28 11.62
C LEU A 156 -23.22 6.92 10.48
N THR A 157 -22.89 8.21 10.58
CA THR A 157 -22.08 8.92 9.58
C THR A 157 -20.71 8.28 9.44
N LEU A 158 -20.15 7.85 10.56
CA LEU A 158 -18.84 7.27 10.65
C LEU A 158 -18.79 5.85 10.12
N THR A 159 -19.75 4.99 10.48
CA THR A 159 -19.91 3.66 9.90
C THR A 159 -20.07 3.75 8.37
N LYS A 160 -20.89 4.68 7.87
CA LYS A 160 -21.01 4.96 6.42
C LYS A 160 -19.70 5.44 5.81
N THR A 161 -18.94 6.28 6.52
CA THR A 161 -17.64 6.78 6.06
C THR A 161 -16.66 5.62 5.88
N VAL A 162 -16.61 4.70 6.85
CA VAL A 162 -15.74 3.52 6.78
C VAL A 162 -16.19 2.60 5.65
N PHE A 163 -17.49 2.31 5.55
CA PHE A 163 -18.05 1.48 4.49
C PHE A 163 -17.63 1.96 3.11
N TYR A 164 -17.92 3.23 2.77
CA TYR A 164 -17.55 3.80 1.48
C TYR A 164 -16.05 4.01 1.30
N TYR A 165 -15.26 3.98 2.37
CA TYR A 165 -13.80 4.00 2.25
C TYR A 165 -13.26 2.61 1.91
N LEU A 166 -13.87 1.55 2.44
CA LEU A 166 -13.53 0.15 2.17
C LEU A 166 -14.00 -0.35 0.80
N ASP A 167 -15.12 0.16 0.30
CA ASP A 167 -15.64 -0.11 -1.05
C ASP A 167 -14.73 0.53 -2.11
N THR A 168 -13.58 -0.13 -2.37
CA THR A 168 -12.51 0.35 -3.26
C THR A 168 -12.88 0.20 -4.73
N ASN A 169 -13.70 -0.80 -5.06
CA ASN A 169 -14.17 -1.02 -6.42
C ASN A 169 -15.43 -0.18 -6.75
N GLN A 170 -16.02 0.49 -5.75
CA GLN A 170 -17.18 1.37 -5.85
C GLN A 170 -18.43 0.64 -6.34
N ASP A 171 -18.58 -0.64 -5.97
CA ASP A 171 -19.73 -1.48 -6.34
C ASP A 171 -20.88 -1.40 -5.33
N GLY A 172 -20.70 -0.67 -4.23
CA GLY A 172 -21.72 -0.48 -3.20
C GLY A 172 -21.78 -1.63 -2.19
N TYR A 173 -20.82 -2.54 -2.23
CA TYR A 173 -20.67 -3.63 -1.28
C TYR A 173 -19.23 -3.68 -0.75
N VAL A 174 -19.01 -4.40 0.35
CA VAL A 174 -17.67 -4.69 0.87
C VAL A 174 -17.42 -6.19 0.78
N ASP A 175 -16.47 -6.58 -0.07
CA ASP A 175 -16.08 -7.99 -0.22
C ASP A 175 -15.02 -8.44 0.81
N SER A 176 -14.69 -9.74 0.83
CA SER A 176 -13.70 -10.28 1.78
C SER A 176 -12.29 -9.67 1.64
N LYS A 177 -11.89 -9.22 0.45
CA LYS A 177 -10.58 -8.58 0.24
C LYS A 177 -10.59 -7.15 0.77
N GLU A 178 -11.66 -6.42 0.48
CA GLU A 178 -11.88 -5.05 0.94
C GLU A 178 -11.98 -4.99 2.47
N LEU A 179 -12.78 -5.88 3.06
CA LEU A 179 -12.86 -6.01 4.51
C LEU A 179 -11.50 -6.38 5.10
N ARG A 180 -10.81 -7.40 4.58
CA ARG A 180 -9.49 -7.80 5.07
C ARG A 180 -8.49 -6.64 5.00
N SER A 181 -8.48 -5.91 3.90
CA SER A 181 -7.61 -4.73 3.73
C SER A 181 -7.91 -3.69 4.79
N GLY A 182 -9.19 -3.38 5.00
CA GLY A 182 -9.66 -2.53 6.09
C GLY A 182 -9.20 -2.98 7.47
N LEU A 183 -9.41 -4.26 7.80
CA LEU A 183 -8.97 -4.81 9.08
C LEU A 183 -7.45 -4.78 9.25
N CYS A 184 -6.67 -4.89 8.18
CA CYS A 184 -5.22 -4.73 8.24
C CYS A 184 -4.79 -3.27 8.45
N THR A 185 -5.50 -2.32 7.84
CA THR A 185 -5.22 -0.88 7.95
C THR A 185 -5.65 -0.31 9.30
N PHE A 186 -6.78 -0.79 9.84
CA PHE A 186 -7.44 -0.17 10.99
C PHE A 186 -7.44 -1.05 12.25
N GLY A 187 -7.26 -2.37 12.10
CA GLY A 187 -7.45 -3.36 13.15
C GLY A 187 -6.19 -3.65 13.94
N SER A 188 -5.87 -2.82 14.94
CA SER A 188 -5.04 -3.27 16.07
C SER A 188 -5.75 -4.31 16.95
N SER A 189 -7.09 -4.39 16.88
CA SER A 189 -7.95 -5.27 17.70
C SER A 189 -8.34 -6.62 17.06
N LEU A 190 -8.00 -6.85 15.78
CA LEU A 190 -8.39 -8.06 15.02
C LEU A 190 -7.19 -8.90 14.58
N ARG A 191 -6.03 -8.61 15.16
CA ARG A 191 -4.89 -9.52 15.07
C ARG A 191 -5.32 -10.87 15.65
N GLY A 192 -4.91 -11.97 15.01
CA GLY A 192 -5.30 -13.33 15.39
C GLY A 192 -5.05 -13.63 16.88
N THR A 193 -5.41 -14.83 17.34
CA THR A 193 -5.35 -15.28 18.75
C THR A 193 -4.01 -15.09 19.49
N ASP A 194 -2.95 -14.61 18.84
CA ASP A 194 -1.66 -14.23 19.42
C ASP A 194 -1.22 -12.76 19.19
N GLY A 195 -1.99 -11.93 18.48
CA GLY A 195 -1.63 -10.53 18.21
C GLY A 195 -0.50 -10.33 17.18
N SER A 196 -0.05 -11.40 16.50
CA SER A 196 1.15 -11.38 15.64
C SER A 196 0.85 -11.24 14.16
N GLN A 197 -0.34 -11.67 13.70
CA GLN A 197 -0.64 -11.82 12.27
C GLN A 197 -1.94 -11.11 11.85
N PRO A 198 -2.00 -10.60 10.59
CA PRO A 198 -3.24 -10.08 10.01
C PRO A 198 -4.31 -11.18 9.94
N PRO A 199 -5.61 -10.83 9.99
CA PRO A 199 -6.69 -11.81 9.93
C PRO A 199 -6.59 -12.65 8.65
N SER A 200 -6.79 -13.96 8.78
CA SER A 200 -6.77 -14.87 7.65
C SER A 200 -8.03 -14.67 6.80
N MET A 201 -7.98 -15.02 5.50
CA MET A 201 -9.18 -14.96 4.65
C MET A 201 -10.33 -15.80 5.19
N ARG A 202 -10.03 -16.88 5.93
CA ARG A 202 -11.03 -17.72 6.57
C ARG A 202 -11.75 -16.99 7.71
N ASP A 203 -11.00 -16.24 8.52
CA ASP A 203 -11.57 -15.46 9.61
C ASP A 203 -12.48 -14.35 9.05
N VAL A 204 -12.03 -13.69 7.98
CA VAL A 204 -12.82 -12.63 7.32
C VAL A 204 -14.07 -13.20 6.65
N SER A 205 -13.98 -14.37 6.01
CA SER A 205 -15.14 -15.04 5.43
C SER A 205 -16.17 -15.39 6.51
N ALA A 206 -15.72 -15.90 7.66
CA ALA A 206 -16.59 -16.20 8.79
C ALA A 206 -17.25 -14.95 9.40
N LEU A 207 -16.57 -13.80 9.36
CA LEU A 207 -17.17 -12.52 9.77
C LEU A 207 -18.29 -12.10 8.82
N ILE A 208 -18.07 -12.20 7.50
CA ILE A 208 -19.08 -11.87 6.49
C ILE A 208 -20.28 -12.82 6.65
N GLU A 209 -20.05 -14.13 6.69
CA GLU A 209 -21.11 -15.14 6.87
C GLU A 209 -21.95 -14.93 8.14
N SER A 210 -21.45 -14.20 9.14
CA SER A 210 -22.18 -13.94 10.38
C SER A 210 -23.28 -12.87 10.26
N VAL A 211 -23.25 -12.05 9.21
CA VAL A 211 -24.16 -10.91 8.96
C VAL A 211 -24.71 -10.86 7.53
N ASP A 212 -24.17 -11.67 6.61
CA ASP A 212 -24.62 -11.81 5.22
C ASP A 212 -25.99 -12.52 5.18
N GLU A 213 -27.06 -11.73 5.16
CA GLU A 213 -28.44 -12.22 5.22
C GLU A 213 -28.91 -12.75 3.86
N ASP A 214 -28.45 -12.13 2.76
CA ASP A 214 -28.85 -12.49 1.41
C ASP A 214 -27.97 -13.57 0.76
N ALA A 215 -26.91 -13.98 1.46
CA ALA A 215 -25.93 -14.99 1.07
C ALA A 215 -25.16 -14.63 -0.21
N ASN A 216 -24.90 -13.33 -0.44
CA ASN A 216 -24.18 -12.83 -1.61
C ASN A 216 -22.65 -12.80 -1.43
N GLN A 217 -22.14 -13.17 -0.24
CA GLN A 217 -20.71 -13.19 0.16
C GLN A 217 -20.03 -11.82 0.19
N LYS A 218 -20.82 -10.75 0.19
CA LYS A 218 -20.40 -9.36 0.35
C LYS A 218 -21.30 -8.71 1.41
N LEU A 219 -20.94 -7.51 1.83
CA LEU A 219 -21.72 -6.76 2.81
C LEU A 219 -22.31 -5.52 2.18
N ASP A 220 -23.62 -5.37 2.26
CA ASP A 220 -24.26 -4.07 2.08
C ASP A 220 -24.05 -3.18 3.33
N ILE A 221 -24.51 -1.93 3.28
CA ILE A 221 -24.33 -0.98 4.39
C ILE A 221 -25.07 -1.39 5.68
N ALA A 222 -26.20 -2.11 5.58
CA ALA A 222 -26.96 -2.59 6.72
C ALA A 222 -26.23 -3.77 7.39
N GLU A 223 -25.77 -4.74 6.60
CA GLU A 223 -25.01 -5.89 7.08
C GLU A 223 -23.65 -5.46 7.66
N PHE A 224 -23.01 -4.48 7.03
CA PHE A 224 -21.80 -3.88 7.57
C PHE A 224 -22.05 -3.18 8.91
N LEU A 225 -23.17 -2.46 9.07
CA LEU A 225 -23.54 -1.85 10.35
C LEU A 225 -23.74 -2.92 11.43
N GLU A 226 -24.43 -4.02 11.12
CA GLU A 226 -24.56 -5.15 12.06
C GLU A 226 -23.22 -5.78 12.42
N LEU A 227 -22.31 -5.90 11.46
CA LEU A 227 -20.97 -6.41 11.70
C LEU A 227 -20.23 -5.53 12.70
N VAL A 228 -20.26 -4.21 12.49
CA VAL A 228 -19.63 -3.25 13.40
C VAL A 228 -20.23 -3.37 14.80
N LEU A 229 -21.56 -3.48 14.93
CA LEU A 229 -22.23 -3.67 16.23
C LEU A 229 -21.87 -5.01 16.89
N LYS A 230 -21.74 -6.11 16.12
CA LYS A 230 -21.34 -7.43 16.65
C LYS A 230 -19.88 -7.45 17.11
N MET A 231 -19.01 -6.74 16.39
CA MET A 231 -17.59 -6.64 16.74
C MET A 231 -17.35 -5.73 17.94
N GLU A 232 -18.30 -4.85 18.24
CA GLU A 232 -18.17 -3.85 19.29
C GLU A 232 -18.90 -4.24 20.58
N GLY A 233 -18.11 -4.52 21.62
CA GLY A 233 -18.52 -4.19 22.98
C GLY A 233 -18.47 -2.67 23.27
N ASN A 234 -17.88 -1.85 22.37
CA ASN A 234 -17.92 -0.39 22.44
C ASN A 234 -17.58 0.29 21.09
N PRO A 235 -18.52 1.07 20.52
CA PRO A 235 -18.40 1.68 19.20
C PRO A 235 -17.27 2.67 18.91
N MET A 236 -16.67 3.17 19.98
CA MET A 236 -15.62 4.16 19.87
C MET A 236 -14.23 3.55 19.67
N VAL A 237 -14.05 2.22 19.83
CA VAL A 237 -12.72 1.59 19.77
C VAL A 237 -12.30 1.22 18.36
N MET A 238 -13.21 0.68 17.54
CA MET A 238 -12.94 0.45 16.12
C MET A 238 -12.69 1.79 15.44
N VAL A 239 -13.56 2.75 15.73
CA VAL A 239 -13.55 4.12 15.23
C VAL A 239 -12.33 4.93 15.67
N SER A 240 -11.96 4.87 16.95
CA SER A 240 -10.75 5.55 17.44
C SER A 240 -9.50 4.92 16.83
N SER A 241 -9.54 3.66 16.43
CA SER A 241 -8.46 3.02 15.67
C SER A 241 -8.51 3.36 14.17
N LEU A 242 -9.70 3.66 13.63
CA LEU A 242 -9.96 4.09 12.25
C LEU A 242 -9.58 5.55 11.97
N LEU A 243 -9.78 6.45 12.95
CA LEU A 243 -9.58 7.91 12.81
C LEU A 243 -8.30 8.42 13.49
N TYR A 244 -7.61 7.57 14.26
CA TYR A 244 -6.41 7.93 15.01
C TYR A 244 -5.25 6.99 14.68
N THR A 245 -4.73 7.13 13.47
CA THR A 245 -3.33 6.79 13.15
C THR A 245 -2.58 8.09 12.90
N PRO A 246 -1.51 8.41 13.65
CA PRO A 246 -0.63 9.54 13.34
C PRO A 246 0.07 9.39 11.98
#